data_AF-A0A011PKC0-F1
#
_entry.id   AF-A0A011PKC0-F1
#
_cell.length_a   1.000
_cell.length_b   1.000
_cell.length_c   1.000
_cell.angle_alpha   90.00
_cell.angle_beta   90.00
_cell.angle_gamma   90.00
#
_symmetry.space_group_name_H-M   'P 1'
#
loop_
_entity.id
_entity.type
_entity.pdbx_description
1 polymer ?
#
loop_
_entity_poly.entity_id
_entity_poly.type
_entity_poly.pdbx_seq_one_letter_code
_entity_poly.pdbx_strand_id
1 'polypeptide(L)'
;MAVDSLLLVLLGALAIGGFVGGRWLRGQAAATRRRVVWIFCGVPLAAFGLIPLGGLLGSDTLGWLGGLSLVFMIPLALPLLFGAALAWWSGRRHPAGSVELPLTSSAQSAPPRPSAAASAARPAAPAARTPPDARRALLLVILAVGCGFWVLIAIGFRLHGQAAPAPLDAGLVPAGVLLIALSVWGLRTLWFRRRAVVERPAATPHRPGSERGSDADWKTQRRRWLEAMAADPRRRVYAERIAAGEPFWTPDRVEYDIDPEKSTCCEHLAPLERAMRRAGVRLRLDGVGRADAVVSTDEAAVRARWPLPRSVCYEERIARERSVDDPPVARWFCADCQSVLCVRSARTEAGLPAFPPAVAGSAPIE
;
A
#
# COMPACT_ATOMS: atom_id res chain seq x y z
N MET A 1 -19.39 12.24 -39.61
CA MET A 1 -18.09 11.53 -39.52
C MET A 1 -17.25 11.91 -38.29
N ALA A 2 -17.23 13.16 -37.79
CA ALA A 2 -16.43 13.51 -36.60
C ALA A 2 -17.01 13.02 -35.25
N VAL A 3 -18.33 12.81 -35.16
CA VAL A 3 -19.01 12.38 -33.93
C VAL A 3 -18.69 10.91 -33.59
N ASP A 4 -18.59 10.06 -34.62
CA ASP A 4 -18.29 8.64 -34.46
C ASP A 4 -16.88 8.40 -33.89
N SER A 5 -15.91 9.23 -34.30
CA SER A 5 -14.53 9.17 -33.80
C SER A 5 -14.43 9.55 -32.31
N LEU A 6 -15.17 10.57 -31.87
CA LEU A 6 -15.16 11.00 -30.47
C LEU A 6 -15.80 9.95 -29.56
N LEU A 7 -16.92 9.36 -29.99
CA LEU A 7 -17.61 8.29 -29.25
C LEU A 7 -16.70 7.07 -29.06
N LEU A 8 -15.99 6.66 -30.13
CA LEU A 8 -15.04 5.55 -30.07
C LEU A 8 -13.87 5.82 -29.12
N VAL A 9 -13.33 7.04 -29.11
CA VAL A 9 -12.26 7.42 -28.18
C VAL A 9 -12.74 7.38 -26.73
N LEU A 10 -13.98 7.83 -26.46
CA LEU A 10 -14.55 7.85 -25.11
C LEU A 10 -14.86 6.43 -24.61
N LEU A 11 -15.43 5.58 -25.46
CA LEU A 11 -15.66 4.16 -25.18
C LEU A 11 -14.34 3.42 -24.92
N GLY A 12 -13.30 3.71 -25.72
CA GLY A 12 -11.96 3.16 -25.53
C GLY A 12 -11.35 3.56 -24.17
N ALA A 13 -11.44 4.84 -23.80
CA ALA A 13 -10.94 5.33 -22.51
C ALA A 13 -11.68 4.67 -21.33
N LEU A 14 -13.00 4.49 -21.42
CA LEU A 14 -13.80 3.82 -20.40
C LEU A 14 -13.47 2.32 -20.29
N ALA A 15 -13.25 1.64 -21.43
CA ALA A 15 -12.83 0.24 -21.44
C ALA A 15 -11.46 0.04 -20.76
N ILE A 16 -10.50 0.92 -21.05
CA ILE A 16 -9.18 0.94 -20.40
C ILE A 16 -9.33 1.21 -18.89
N GLY A 17 -10.16 2.20 -18.52
CA GLY A 17 -10.47 2.50 -17.13
C GLY A 17 -11.07 1.31 -16.37
N GLY A 18 -12.01 0.60 -17.00
CA GLY A 18 -12.62 -0.63 -16.47
C GLY A 18 -11.61 -1.75 -16.31
N PHE A 19 -10.72 -1.93 -17.28
CA PHE A 19 -9.67 -2.94 -17.24
C PHE A 19 -8.68 -2.69 -16.09
N VAL A 20 -8.21 -1.46 -15.96
CA VAL A 20 -7.30 -1.07 -14.88
C VAL A 20 -8.00 -1.14 -13.52
N GLY A 21 -9.26 -0.70 -13.43
CA GLY A 21 -10.10 -0.80 -12.23
C GLY A 21 -10.36 -2.24 -11.79
N GLY A 22 -10.66 -3.15 -12.73
CA GLY A 22 -10.84 -4.57 -12.46
C GLY A 22 -9.55 -5.27 -12.02
N ARG A 23 -8.41 -4.86 -12.57
CA ARG A 23 -7.09 -5.30 -12.09
C ARG A 23 -6.77 -4.71 -10.71
N TRP A 24 -7.17 -3.47 -10.45
CA TRP A 24 -7.05 -2.81 -9.15
C TRP A 24 -7.84 -3.54 -8.06
N LEU A 25 -9.09 -3.95 -8.35
CA LEU A 25 -9.97 -4.66 -7.42
C LEU A 25 -9.39 -6.01 -6.96
N ARG A 26 -8.64 -6.71 -7.82
CA ARG A 26 -8.10 -8.05 -7.49
C ARG A 26 -7.11 -8.07 -6.33
N GLY A 27 -6.38 -6.98 -6.12
CA GLY A 27 -5.44 -6.83 -5.01
C GLY A 27 -6.04 -6.25 -3.73
N GLN A 28 -7.34 -5.96 -3.69
CA GLN A 28 -8.00 -5.34 -2.52
C GLN A 28 -8.64 -6.37 -1.60
N ALA A 29 -8.82 -6.03 -0.32
CA ALA A 29 -9.54 -6.89 0.63
C ALA A 29 -10.98 -7.19 0.13
N ALA A 30 -11.52 -8.35 0.50
CA ALA A 30 -12.84 -8.79 0.03
C ALA A 30 -13.97 -7.79 0.38
N ALA A 31 -13.87 -7.12 1.53
CA ALA A 31 -14.81 -6.08 1.95
C ALA A 31 -14.78 -4.85 1.02
N THR A 32 -13.59 -4.37 0.66
CA THR A 32 -13.42 -3.24 -0.26
C THR A 32 -13.91 -3.59 -1.66
N ARG A 33 -13.65 -4.82 -2.13
CA ARG A 33 -14.20 -5.32 -3.39
C ARG A 33 -15.72 -5.31 -3.40
N ARG A 34 -16.37 -5.82 -2.35
CA ARG A 34 -17.83 -5.80 -2.23
C ARG A 34 -18.40 -4.40 -2.26
N ARG A 35 -17.80 -3.44 -1.54
CA ARG A 35 -18.28 -2.04 -1.52
C ARG A 35 -18.19 -1.39 -2.90
N VAL A 36 -17.07 -1.55 -3.60
CA VAL A 36 -16.90 -0.95 -4.93
C VAL A 36 -17.83 -1.59 -5.95
N VAL A 37 -18.00 -2.92 -5.92
CA VAL A 37 -18.98 -3.61 -6.77
C VAL A 37 -20.41 -3.13 -6.45
N TRP A 38 -20.74 -2.95 -5.17
CA TRP A 38 -22.06 -2.42 -4.77
C TRP A 38 -22.29 -0.99 -5.27
N ILE A 39 -21.29 -0.12 -5.23
CA ILE A 39 -21.42 1.24 -5.74
C ILE A 39 -21.60 1.23 -7.27
N PHE A 40 -20.74 0.48 -7.98
CA PHE A 40 -20.76 0.46 -9.45
C PHE A 40 -21.92 -0.33 -10.05
N CYS A 41 -22.43 -1.37 -9.39
CA CYS A 41 -23.61 -2.11 -9.84
C CYS A 41 -24.90 -1.56 -9.24
N GLY A 42 -24.87 -1.11 -7.99
CA GLY A 42 -26.05 -0.67 -7.24
C GLY A 42 -26.58 0.68 -7.71
N VAL A 43 -25.71 1.63 -8.10
CA VAL A 43 -26.14 2.92 -8.66
C VAL A 43 -26.93 2.74 -9.98
N PRO A 44 -26.44 1.98 -10.97
CA PRO A 44 -27.24 1.73 -12.18
C PRO A 44 -28.48 0.88 -11.93
N LEU A 45 -28.45 -0.09 -11.00
CA LEU A 45 -29.65 -0.85 -10.61
C LEU A 45 -30.72 0.03 -9.93
N ALA A 46 -30.31 0.97 -9.08
CA ALA A 46 -31.21 1.94 -8.46
C ALA A 46 -31.81 2.90 -9.50
N ALA A 47 -31.04 3.32 -10.50
CA ALA A 47 -31.53 4.10 -11.64
C ALA A 47 -32.56 3.30 -12.47
N PHE A 48 -32.32 2.00 -12.68
CA PHE A 48 -33.26 1.10 -13.35
C PHE A 48 -34.57 0.95 -12.57
N GLY A 49 -34.53 0.93 -11.23
CA GLY A 49 -35.70 0.86 -10.36
C GLY A 49 -36.56 2.13 -10.34
N LEU A 50 -35.97 3.29 -10.62
CA LEU A 50 -36.69 4.57 -10.70
C LEU A 50 -37.62 4.67 -11.91
N ILE A 51 -37.34 3.94 -12.99
CA ILE A 51 -38.15 3.95 -14.23
C ILE A 51 -39.57 3.40 -14.01
N PRO A 52 -39.78 2.17 -13.49
CA PRO A 52 -41.11 1.67 -13.20
C PRO A 52 -41.79 2.45 -12.07
N LEU A 53 -41.03 2.99 -11.11
CA LEU A 53 -41.56 3.83 -10.03
C LEU A 53 -42.15 5.14 -10.56
N GLY A 54 -41.50 5.78 -11.54
CA GLY A 54 -42.01 6.96 -12.25
C GLY A 54 -43.30 6.67 -13.01
N GLY A 55 -43.39 5.49 -13.64
CA GLY A 55 -44.63 5.03 -14.30
C GLY A 55 -45.78 4.76 -13.34
N LEU A 56 -45.49 4.18 -12.17
CA LEU A 56 -46.48 3.94 -11.10
C LEU A 56 -47.00 5.23 -10.45
N LEU A 57 -46.15 6.26 -10.37
CA LEU A 57 -46.49 7.56 -9.80
C LEU A 57 -47.17 8.52 -10.81
N GLY A 58 -47.33 8.09 -12.08
CA GLY A 58 -47.91 8.92 -13.15
C GLY A 58 -47.09 10.18 -13.45
N SER A 59 -45.79 10.18 -13.15
CA SER A 59 -44.91 11.33 -13.30
C SER A 59 -44.03 11.16 -14.54
N ASP A 60 -44.43 11.82 -15.62
CA ASP A 60 -43.68 11.85 -16.88
C ASP A 60 -42.25 12.42 -16.69
N THR A 61 -42.09 13.34 -15.74
CA THR A 61 -40.78 13.92 -15.38
C THR A 61 -39.84 12.92 -14.71
N LEU A 62 -40.34 12.05 -13.81
CA LEU A 62 -39.53 10.99 -13.19
C LEU A 62 -39.20 9.87 -14.17
N GLY A 63 -40.13 9.48 -15.03
CA GLY A 63 -39.88 8.53 -16.11
C GLY A 63 -38.84 9.02 -17.10
N TRP A 64 -38.90 10.31 -17.47
CA TRP A 64 -37.92 10.95 -18.35
C TRP A 64 -36.54 11.08 -17.71
N LEU A 65 -36.46 11.50 -16.44
CA LEU A 65 -35.19 11.55 -15.68
C LEU A 65 -34.57 10.15 -15.51
N GLY A 66 -35.40 9.13 -15.25
CA GLY A 66 -34.97 7.74 -15.17
C GLY A 66 -34.42 7.23 -16.51
N GLY A 67 -35.14 7.48 -17.61
CA GLY A 67 -34.72 7.12 -18.96
C GLY A 67 -33.43 7.83 -19.40
N LEU A 68 -33.31 9.13 -19.12
CA LEU A 68 -32.13 9.92 -19.45
C LEU A 68 -30.90 9.47 -18.62
N SER A 69 -31.09 9.23 -17.33
CA SER A 69 -30.06 8.61 -16.48
C SER A 69 -29.59 7.26 -17.04
N LEU A 70 -30.52 6.43 -17.54
CA LEU A 70 -30.21 5.13 -18.15
C LEU A 70 -29.39 5.28 -19.44
N VAL A 71 -29.80 6.18 -20.32
CA VAL A 71 -29.14 6.45 -21.62
C VAL A 71 -27.71 6.95 -21.41
N PHE A 72 -27.45 7.71 -20.34
CA PHE A 72 -26.09 8.15 -19.99
C PHE A 72 -25.30 7.09 -19.21
N MET A 73 -25.95 6.31 -18.34
CA MET A 73 -25.29 5.29 -17.52
C MET A 73 -24.89 4.04 -18.30
N ILE A 74 -25.71 3.57 -19.25
CA ILE A 74 -25.42 2.35 -20.03
C ILE A 74 -24.09 2.43 -20.81
N PRO A 75 -23.81 3.47 -21.63
CA PRO A 75 -22.56 3.58 -22.37
C PRO A 75 -21.35 3.84 -21.46
N LEU A 76 -21.56 4.30 -20.22
CA LEU A 76 -20.53 4.43 -19.20
C LEU A 76 -20.25 3.10 -18.48
N ALA A 77 -21.30 2.34 -18.15
CA ALA A 77 -21.22 1.10 -17.39
C ALA A 77 -20.74 -0.08 -18.24
N LEU A 78 -21.17 -0.19 -19.51
CA LEU A 78 -20.81 -1.29 -20.40
C LEU A 78 -19.29 -1.44 -20.60
N PRO A 79 -18.52 -0.39 -20.95
CA PRO A 79 -17.08 -0.50 -21.12
C PRO A 79 -16.36 -0.75 -19.79
N LEU A 80 -16.86 -0.18 -18.69
CA LEU A 80 -16.34 -0.42 -17.34
C LEU A 80 -16.47 -1.89 -16.94
N LEU A 81 -17.66 -2.47 -17.12
CA LEU A 81 -17.95 -3.88 -16.85
C LEU A 81 -17.18 -4.80 -17.79
N PHE A 82 -17.12 -4.48 -19.08
CA PHE A 82 -16.35 -5.23 -20.07
C PHE A 82 -14.86 -5.24 -19.74
N GLY A 83 -14.27 -4.08 -19.43
CA GLY A 83 -12.89 -3.98 -18.98
C GLY A 83 -12.63 -4.80 -17.71
N ALA A 84 -13.52 -4.72 -16.72
CA ALA A 84 -13.41 -5.50 -15.49
C ALA A 84 -13.44 -7.02 -15.74
N ALA A 85 -14.33 -7.48 -16.64
CA ALA A 85 -14.44 -8.88 -17.05
C ALA A 85 -13.20 -9.36 -17.81
N LEU A 86 -12.67 -8.55 -18.73
CA LEU A 86 -11.48 -8.86 -19.53
C LEU A 86 -10.22 -8.90 -18.66
N ALA A 87 -10.15 -8.02 -17.67
CA ALA A 87 -9.13 -8.07 -16.64
C ALA A 87 -9.25 -9.41 -15.89
N TRP A 88 -10.43 -9.75 -15.37
CA TRP A 88 -10.65 -10.99 -14.61
C TRP A 88 -10.27 -12.23 -15.41
N TRP A 89 -10.63 -12.28 -16.69
CA TRP A 89 -10.32 -13.35 -17.62
C TRP A 89 -8.81 -13.48 -17.92
N SER A 90 -8.13 -12.37 -18.23
CA SER A 90 -6.67 -12.38 -18.50
C SER A 90 -5.84 -12.81 -17.29
N GLY A 91 -6.31 -12.53 -16.06
CA GLY A 91 -5.63 -13.02 -14.86
C GLY A 91 -5.77 -14.51 -14.59
N ARG A 92 -6.72 -15.20 -15.23
CA ARG A 92 -6.83 -16.66 -15.15
C ARG A 92 -5.82 -17.37 -16.06
N ARG A 93 -5.24 -16.68 -17.04
CA ARG A 93 -4.44 -17.31 -18.11
C ARG A 93 -2.93 -17.23 -17.92
N HIS A 94 -2.43 -16.45 -16.97
CA HIS A 94 -1.01 -16.44 -16.62
C HIS A 94 -0.80 -17.09 -15.26
N PRO A 95 -0.54 -18.41 -15.19
CA PRO A 95 0.16 -18.96 -14.05
C PRO A 95 1.48 -18.20 -13.95
N ALA A 96 1.73 -17.60 -12.79
CA ALA A 96 2.93 -16.83 -12.55
C ALA A 96 4.15 -17.74 -12.74
N GLY A 97 4.82 -17.62 -13.88
CA GLY A 97 6.13 -18.21 -14.10
C GLY A 97 7.08 -17.62 -13.06
N SER A 98 7.67 -18.49 -12.25
CA SER A 98 8.72 -18.21 -11.29
C SER A 98 9.90 -17.56 -12.02
N VAL A 99 10.05 -16.24 -11.87
CA VAL A 99 11.28 -15.55 -12.27
C VAL A 99 12.30 -15.81 -11.18
N GLU A 100 13.20 -16.76 -11.45
CA GLU A 100 14.42 -16.98 -10.66
C GLU A 100 15.33 -15.77 -10.83
N LEU A 101 15.61 -15.06 -9.73
CA LEU A 101 16.59 -13.99 -9.69
C LEU A 101 17.95 -14.57 -9.27
N PRO A 102 19.02 -14.35 -10.05
CA PRO A 102 20.36 -14.84 -9.71
C PRO A 102 20.92 -14.05 -8.51
N LEU A 103 21.29 -14.78 -7.46
CA LEU A 103 22.02 -14.27 -6.30
C LEU A 103 23.47 -13.94 -6.68
N THR A 104 23.76 -12.67 -6.97
CA THR A 104 25.13 -12.17 -7.02
C THR A 104 25.60 -11.82 -5.61
N SER A 105 26.39 -12.73 -5.05
CA SER A 105 27.27 -12.52 -3.91
C SER A 105 28.40 -11.57 -4.31
N SER A 106 28.60 -10.48 -3.58
CA SER A 106 29.88 -9.78 -3.57
C SER A 106 30.12 -9.11 -2.23
N ALA A 107 30.99 -9.73 -1.45
CA ALA A 107 31.64 -9.18 -0.28
C ALA A 107 32.83 -8.31 -0.73
N GLN A 108 32.96 -7.10 -0.20
CA GLN A 108 34.29 -6.48 -0.13
C GLN A 108 34.37 -5.50 1.05
N SER A 109 35.31 -5.82 1.93
CA SER A 109 35.65 -5.14 3.17
C SER A 109 36.73 -4.09 2.92
N ALA A 110 36.68 -2.93 3.59
CA ALA A 110 37.84 -2.05 3.80
C ALA A 110 37.73 -1.24 5.12
N PRO A 111 38.86 -0.77 5.71
CA PRO A 111 39.06 -0.52 7.15
C PRO A 111 38.92 0.96 7.59
N PRO A 112 39.04 1.30 8.90
CA PRO A 112 38.57 2.56 9.48
C PRO A 112 39.64 3.67 9.56
N ARG A 113 39.20 4.94 9.62
CA ARG A 113 40.01 6.11 10.00
C ARG A 113 39.37 6.87 11.18
N PRO A 114 40.17 7.45 12.09
CA PRO A 114 39.69 8.01 13.35
C PRO A 114 39.35 9.52 13.31
N SER A 115 38.30 9.85 14.08
CA SER A 115 38.03 11.02 14.95
C SER A 115 38.76 12.35 14.71
N ALA A 116 37.98 13.44 14.60
CA ALA A 116 38.11 14.60 15.50
C ALA A 116 36.94 15.61 15.34
N ALA A 117 36.25 15.83 16.46
CA ALA A 117 35.70 17.07 17.01
C ALA A 117 35.10 18.14 16.07
N ALA A 118 33.79 18.36 16.21
CA ALA A 118 33.21 19.71 16.31
C ALA A 118 31.82 19.63 16.97
N SER A 119 31.80 19.93 18.26
CA SER A 119 30.59 20.13 19.05
C SER A 119 30.00 21.50 18.66
N ALA A 120 28.81 21.51 18.05
CA ALA A 120 28.10 22.75 17.77
C ALA A 120 26.58 22.57 17.92
N ALA A 121 26.05 23.31 18.89
CA ALA A 121 24.70 23.87 19.01
C ALA A 121 23.52 22.97 18.61
N ARG A 122 22.79 22.49 19.62
CA ARG A 122 21.48 21.85 19.54
C ARG A 122 20.45 22.83 18.92
N PRO A 123 19.95 22.63 17.70
CA PRO A 123 18.91 23.48 17.14
C PRO A 123 17.56 23.12 17.76
N ALA A 124 16.78 24.15 18.06
CA ALA A 124 15.41 24.04 18.56
C ALA A 124 14.56 23.14 17.65
N ALA A 125 13.75 22.27 18.28
CA ALA A 125 12.88 21.33 17.59
C ALA A 125 12.01 22.05 16.55
N PRO A 126 12.04 21.65 15.26
CA PRO A 126 11.26 22.30 14.23
C PRO A 126 9.78 22.09 14.52
N ALA A 127 9.05 23.19 14.66
CA ALA A 127 7.58 23.20 14.73
C ALA A 127 7.02 22.27 13.65
N ALA A 128 6.14 21.35 14.05
CA ALA A 128 5.54 20.33 13.20
C ALA A 128 4.94 20.99 11.94
N ARG A 129 5.71 20.96 10.85
CA ARG A 129 5.27 21.47 9.56
C ARG A 129 4.13 20.56 9.10
N THR A 130 2.92 21.08 9.05
CA THR A 130 1.82 20.41 8.34
C THR A 130 2.34 20.05 6.95
N PRO A 131 2.33 18.77 6.56
CA PRO A 131 2.97 18.34 5.33
C PRO A 131 2.32 19.12 4.16
N PRO A 132 3.11 19.84 3.35
CA PRO A 132 2.61 20.65 2.23
C PRO A 132 1.79 19.86 1.20
N ASP A 133 1.74 18.53 1.33
CA ASP A 133 1.07 17.61 0.42
C ASP A 133 -0.46 17.59 0.55
N ALA A 134 -1.03 17.89 1.73
CA ALA A 134 -2.48 17.78 1.91
C ALA A 134 -3.26 18.86 1.14
N ARG A 135 -2.78 20.12 1.17
CA ARG A 135 -3.40 21.22 0.42
C ARG A 135 -3.25 21.02 -1.09
N ARG A 136 -2.07 20.57 -1.54
CA ARG A 136 -1.83 20.26 -2.96
C ARG A 136 -2.74 19.13 -3.45
N ALA A 137 -2.90 18.07 -2.67
CA ALA A 137 -3.81 16.98 -3.02
C ALA A 137 -5.26 17.46 -3.14
N LEU A 138 -5.73 18.31 -2.23
CA LEU A 138 -7.08 18.88 -2.29
C LEU A 138 -7.28 19.74 -3.55
N LEU A 139 -6.32 20.60 -3.87
CA LEU A 139 -6.38 21.45 -5.07
C LEU A 139 -6.41 20.62 -6.36
N LEU A 140 -5.64 19.53 -6.44
CA LEU A 140 -5.66 18.61 -7.58
C LEU A 140 -7.01 17.91 -7.74
N VAL A 141 -7.67 17.56 -6.63
CA VAL A 141 -9.02 16.97 -6.67
C VAL A 141 -10.05 17.99 -7.16
N ILE A 142 -10.04 19.21 -6.63
CA ILE A 142 -10.95 20.27 -7.05
C ILE A 142 -10.77 20.56 -8.55
N LEU A 143 -9.52 20.64 -9.01
CA LEU A 143 -9.17 20.85 -10.41
C LEU A 143 -9.68 19.71 -11.32
N ALA A 144 -9.50 18.46 -10.90
CA ALA A 144 -9.98 17.30 -11.65
C ALA A 144 -11.52 17.30 -11.76
N VAL A 145 -12.22 17.60 -10.67
CA VAL A 145 -13.69 17.69 -10.64
C VAL A 145 -14.18 18.83 -11.56
N GLY A 146 -13.56 20.00 -11.47
CA GLY A 146 -13.90 21.14 -12.32
C GLY A 146 -13.72 20.85 -13.81
N CYS A 147 -12.60 20.22 -14.19
CA CYS A 147 -12.38 19.78 -15.58
C CYS A 147 -13.39 18.73 -16.03
N GLY A 148 -13.74 17.80 -15.15
CA GLY A 148 -14.77 16.79 -15.42
C GLY A 148 -16.14 17.40 -15.73
N PHE A 149 -16.60 18.35 -14.91
CA PHE A 149 -17.85 19.06 -15.15
C PHE A 149 -17.81 19.85 -16.46
N TRP A 150 -16.71 20.55 -16.74
CA TRP A 150 -16.57 21.32 -17.98
C TRP A 150 -16.71 20.45 -19.22
N VAL A 151 -15.98 19.33 -19.26
CA VAL A 151 -16.03 18.38 -20.38
C VAL A 151 -17.42 17.78 -20.52
N LEU A 152 -18.07 17.42 -19.41
CA LEU A 152 -19.42 16.83 -19.41
C LEU A 152 -20.47 17.78 -20.00
N ILE A 153 -20.48 19.04 -19.58
CA ILE A 153 -21.44 20.05 -20.06
C ILE A 153 -21.24 20.29 -21.57
N ALA A 154 -19.98 20.44 -22.00
CA ALA A 154 -19.66 20.69 -23.41
C ALA A 154 -20.09 19.54 -24.31
N ILE A 155 -19.83 18.30 -23.87
CA ILE A 155 -20.29 17.10 -24.57
C ILE A 155 -21.83 17.05 -24.60
N GLY A 156 -22.49 17.43 -23.50
CA GLY A 156 -23.95 17.52 -23.42
C GLY A 156 -24.57 18.37 -24.53
N PHE A 157 -24.06 19.58 -24.76
CA PHE A 157 -24.52 20.44 -25.87
C PHE A 157 -24.32 19.78 -27.23
N ARG A 158 -23.13 19.19 -27.46
CA ARG A 158 -22.82 18.53 -28.74
C ARG A 158 -23.69 17.31 -29.01
N LEU A 159 -24.04 16.53 -27.98
CA LEU A 159 -24.94 15.39 -28.12
C LEU A 159 -26.36 15.78 -28.51
N HIS A 160 -26.80 16.98 -28.14
CA HIS A 160 -28.12 17.52 -28.52
C HIS A 160 -28.08 18.30 -29.85
N GLY A 161 -26.96 18.26 -30.58
CA GLY A 161 -26.78 19.03 -31.82
C GLY A 161 -26.76 20.55 -31.62
N GLN A 162 -26.61 21.01 -30.38
CA GLN A 162 -26.54 22.44 -30.06
C GLN A 162 -25.08 22.90 -30.03
N ALA A 163 -24.83 24.11 -30.54
CA ALA A 163 -23.54 24.75 -30.36
C ALA A 163 -23.33 25.08 -28.88
N ALA A 164 -22.22 24.62 -28.30
CA ALA A 164 -21.86 25.01 -26.95
C ALA A 164 -21.57 26.52 -26.92
N PRO A 165 -21.86 27.21 -25.80
CA PRO A 165 -21.45 28.61 -25.64
C PRO A 165 -19.97 28.78 -25.93
N ALA A 166 -19.59 29.83 -26.68
CA ALA A 166 -18.21 30.10 -27.08
C ALA A 166 -17.15 29.93 -25.96
N PRO A 167 -17.35 30.41 -24.72
CA PRO A 167 -16.36 30.18 -23.65
C PRO A 167 -16.20 28.70 -23.31
N LEU A 168 -17.30 27.94 -23.35
CA LEU A 168 -17.34 26.53 -23.00
C LEU A 168 -16.65 25.67 -24.07
N ASP A 169 -16.86 26.01 -25.35
CA ASP A 169 -16.23 25.32 -26.48
C ASP A 169 -14.71 25.61 -26.56
N ALA A 170 -14.30 26.86 -26.30
CA ALA A 170 -12.89 27.23 -26.19
C ALA A 170 -12.16 26.49 -25.05
N GLY A 171 -12.86 26.26 -23.93
CA GLY A 171 -12.30 25.56 -22.76
C GLY A 171 -12.29 24.03 -22.87
N LEU A 172 -13.00 23.44 -23.84
CA LEU A 172 -13.20 21.99 -23.92
C LEU A 172 -11.89 21.21 -24.09
N VAL A 173 -11.06 21.62 -25.05
CA VAL A 173 -9.77 20.96 -25.34
C VAL A 173 -8.80 21.05 -24.15
N PRO A 174 -8.50 22.22 -23.56
CA PRO A 174 -7.59 22.29 -22.42
C PRO A 174 -8.13 21.56 -21.18
N ALA A 175 -9.44 21.64 -20.90
CA ALA A 175 -10.05 20.89 -19.80
C ALA A 175 -9.92 19.37 -20.00
N GLY A 176 -10.14 18.88 -21.22
CA GLY A 176 -9.97 17.47 -21.57
C GLY A 176 -8.53 16.99 -21.39
N VAL A 177 -7.54 17.75 -21.89
CA VAL A 177 -6.11 17.41 -21.73
C VAL A 177 -5.72 17.38 -20.25
N LEU A 178 -6.16 18.36 -19.46
CA LEU A 178 -5.85 18.42 -18.03
C LEU A 178 -6.47 17.26 -17.26
N LEU A 179 -7.72 16.89 -17.59
CA LEU A 179 -8.39 15.74 -17.01
C LEU A 179 -7.62 14.44 -17.31
N ILE A 180 -7.15 14.25 -18.55
CA ILE A 180 -6.35 13.08 -18.93
C ILE A 180 -5.03 13.06 -18.15
N ALA A 181 -4.31 14.19 -18.09
CA ALA A 181 -3.04 14.28 -17.37
C ALA A 181 -3.18 13.99 -15.87
N LEU A 182 -4.19 14.56 -15.22
CA LEU A 182 -4.50 14.30 -13.81
C LEU A 182 -4.89 12.84 -13.57
N SER A 183 -5.66 12.25 -14.49
CA SER A 183 -6.03 10.83 -14.43
C SER A 183 -4.80 9.92 -14.55
N VAL A 184 -3.93 10.17 -15.53
CA VAL A 184 -2.68 9.41 -15.73
C VAL A 184 -1.75 9.55 -14.52
N TRP A 185 -1.59 10.76 -13.99
CA TRP A 185 -0.79 11.00 -12.79
C TRP A 185 -1.38 10.32 -11.55
N GLY A 186 -2.70 10.39 -11.36
CA GLY A 186 -3.42 9.70 -10.29
C GLY A 186 -3.28 8.18 -10.38
N LEU A 187 -3.42 7.61 -11.58
CA LEU A 187 -3.18 6.18 -11.81
C LEU A 187 -1.72 5.79 -11.55
N ARG A 188 -0.76 6.58 -12.02
CA ARG A 188 0.67 6.35 -11.81
C ARG A 188 1.01 6.36 -10.32
N THR A 189 0.54 7.38 -9.58
CA THR A 189 0.77 7.48 -8.13
C THR A 189 0.09 6.35 -7.35
N LEU A 190 -1.15 5.98 -7.71
CA LEU A 190 -1.83 4.80 -7.16
C LEU A 190 -1.05 3.51 -7.45
N TRP A 191 -0.49 3.37 -8.65
CA TRP A 191 0.29 2.20 -9.04
C TRP A 191 1.61 2.09 -8.29
N PHE A 192 2.35 3.19 -8.12
CA PHE A 192 3.57 3.20 -7.31
C PHE A 192 3.29 2.95 -5.83
N ARG A 193 2.25 3.58 -5.27
CA ARG A 193 1.80 3.29 -3.89
C ARG A 193 1.36 1.83 -3.74
N ARG A 194 0.84 1.22 -4.81
CA ARG A 194 0.48 -0.20 -4.80
C ARG A 194 1.66 -1.11 -4.92
N ARG A 195 2.68 -0.80 -5.73
CA ARG A 195 3.93 -1.60 -5.70
C ARG A 195 4.52 -1.62 -4.29
N ALA A 196 4.55 -0.48 -3.61
CA ALA A 196 4.94 -0.39 -2.19
C ALA A 196 4.08 -1.24 -1.22
N VAL A 197 2.83 -1.58 -1.58
CA VAL A 197 1.89 -2.33 -0.73
C VAL A 197 1.72 -3.79 -1.16
N VAL A 198 1.86 -4.09 -2.45
CA VAL A 198 1.73 -5.42 -3.08
C VAL A 198 3.09 -6.13 -3.11
N GLU A 199 4.20 -5.39 -3.03
CA GLU A 199 5.47 -5.90 -2.53
C GLU A 199 5.48 -5.97 -0.99
N ARG A 200 4.33 -5.97 -0.31
CA ARG A 200 4.16 -6.96 0.74
C ARG A 200 4.09 -8.30 0.00
N PRO A 201 5.18 -9.09 -0.07
CA PRO A 201 4.95 -10.52 -0.19
C PRO A 201 4.01 -10.82 0.96
N ALA A 202 2.77 -11.20 0.62
CA ALA A 202 1.96 -11.94 1.54
C ALA A 202 2.80 -13.19 1.80
N ALA A 203 3.65 -13.14 2.83
CA ALA A 203 4.34 -14.27 3.39
C ALA A 203 3.33 -15.19 4.11
N THR A 204 2.08 -15.26 3.61
CA THR A 204 1.43 -16.55 3.51
C THR A 204 2.33 -17.37 2.60
N PRO A 205 3.03 -18.40 3.11
CA PRO A 205 3.73 -19.33 2.24
C PRO A 205 2.78 -19.69 1.12
N HIS A 206 3.22 -19.56 -0.13
CA HIS A 206 2.47 -20.00 -1.29
C HIS A 206 1.88 -21.36 -0.95
N ARG A 207 0.58 -21.42 -0.64
CA ARG A 207 -0.14 -22.68 -0.59
C ARG A 207 -0.15 -23.09 -2.06
N PRO A 208 0.60 -24.12 -2.49
CA PRO A 208 0.65 -24.51 -3.88
C PRO A 208 -0.73 -25.10 -4.19
N GLY A 209 -1.62 -24.23 -4.65
CA GLY A 209 -3.03 -24.50 -4.78
C GLY A 209 -3.42 -24.48 -6.24
N SER A 210 -3.28 -25.64 -6.90
CA SER A 210 -4.31 -26.13 -7.84
C SER A 210 -4.09 -27.57 -8.33
N GLU A 211 -2.98 -28.24 -8.02
CA GLU A 211 -2.83 -29.67 -8.33
C GLU A 211 -3.10 -30.52 -7.10
N ARG A 212 -4.13 -31.38 -7.17
CA ARG A 212 -4.61 -32.22 -6.07
C ARG A 212 -3.55 -33.21 -5.52
N GLY A 213 -2.37 -33.32 -6.13
CA GLY A 213 -1.22 -34.04 -5.58
C GLY A 213 -0.50 -33.32 -4.42
N SER A 214 -0.70 -32.00 -4.29
CA SER A 214 0.09 -31.12 -3.41
C SER A 214 -0.15 -31.33 -1.90
N ASP A 215 -1.30 -31.87 -1.46
CA ASP A 215 -1.64 -31.91 -0.02
C ASP A 215 -0.79 -32.92 0.78
N ALA A 216 -0.55 -34.10 0.19
CA ALA A 216 0.27 -35.15 0.80
C ALA A 216 1.76 -34.78 0.77
N ASP A 217 2.22 -34.19 -0.33
CA ASP A 217 3.61 -33.76 -0.51
C ASP A 217 3.98 -32.63 0.44
N TRP A 218 3.12 -31.61 0.62
CA TRP A 218 3.41 -30.55 1.59
C TRP A 218 3.40 -31.08 3.03
N LYS A 219 2.50 -32.00 3.38
CA LYS A 219 2.48 -32.61 4.72
C LYS A 219 3.77 -33.37 4.99
N THR A 220 4.25 -34.09 3.98
CA THR A 220 5.51 -34.84 4.06
C THR A 220 6.71 -33.90 4.15
N GLN A 221 6.76 -32.86 3.32
CA GLN A 221 7.82 -31.86 3.35
C GLN A 221 7.85 -31.09 4.67
N ARG A 222 6.68 -30.67 5.18
CA ARG A 222 6.55 -30.01 6.48
C ARG A 222 7.01 -30.92 7.62
N ARG A 223 6.67 -32.21 7.58
CA ARG A 223 7.10 -33.19 8.59
C ARG A 223 8.62 -33.35 8.59
N ARG A 224 9.23 -33.57 7.42
CA ARG A 224 10.70 -33.67 7.28
C ARG A 224 11.40 -32.41 7.77
N TRP A 225 10.85 -31.23 7.48
CA TRP A 225 11.39 -29.97 7.96
C TRP A 225 11.29 -29.84 9.49
N LEU A 226 10.15 -30.22 10.10
CA LEU A 226 10.00 -30.23 11.56
C LEU A 226 10.94 -31.23 12.23
N GLU A 227 11.12 -32.41 11.66
CA GLU A 227 12.08 -33.43 12.14
C GLU A 227 13.52 -32.89 12.09
N ALA A 228 13.92 -32.26 10.98
CA ALA A 228 15.23 -31.63 10.84
C ALA A 228 15.44 -30.48 11.85
N MET A 229 14.42 -29.66 12.10
CA MET A 229 14.51 -28.60 13.12
C MET A 229 14.53 -29.14 14.54
N ALA A 230 13.84 -30.25 14.83
CA ALA A 230 13.86 -30.87 16.15
C ALA A 230 15.23 -31.47 16.49
N ALA A 231 16.01 -31.86 15.47
CA ALA A 231 17.37 -32.37 15.63
C ALA A 231 18.40 -31.28 15.99
N ASP A 232 18.16 -30.01 15.61
CA ASP A 232 19.04 -28.88 15.95
C ASP A 232 18.60 -28.25 17.30
N PRO A 233 19.45 -28.26 18.35
CA PRO A 233 19.11 -27.69 19.66
C PRO A 233 18.64 -26.24 19.62
N ARG A 234 19.15 -25.42 18.68
CA ARG A 234 18.75 -24.01 18.53
C ARG A 234 17.39 -23.87 17.84
N ARG A 235 17.03 -24.81 16.97
CA ARG A 235 15.77 -24.79 16.21
C ARG A 235 14.62 -25.50 16.92
N ARG A 236 14.91 -26.38 17.88
CA ARG A 236 13.92 -27.20 18.61
C ARG A 236 12.76 -26.38 19.18
N VAL A 237 13.03 -25.22 19.79
CA VAL A 237 11.98 -24.34 20.35
C VAL A 237 10.98 -23.89 19.28
N TYR A 238 11.43 -23.64 18.06
CA TYR A 238 10.52 -23.26 16.96
C TYR A 238 9.75 -24.46 16.42
N ALA A 239 10.38 -25.65 16.36
CA ALA A 239 9.68 -26.87 15.97
C ALA A 239 8.49 -27.16 16.90
N GLU A 240 8.69 -27.00 18.21
CA GLU A 240 7.64 -27.16 19.23
C GLU A 240 6.51 -26.13 19.05
N ARG A 241 6.83 -24.85 18.81
CA ARG A 241 5.83 -23.79 18.54
C ARG A 241 5.03 -24.04 17.27
N ILE A 242 5.68 -24.50 16.20
CA ILE A 242 5.02 -24.82 14.93
C ILE A 242 4.14 -26.06 15.08
N ALA A 243 4.59 -27.05 15.86
CA ALA A 243 3.80 -28.24 16.18
C ALA A 243 2.57 -27.90 17.04
N ALA A 244 2.69 -26.93 17.95
CA ALA A 244 1.58 -26.35 18.72
C ALA A 244 0.59 -25.53 17.87
N GLY A 245 0.88 -25.36 16.58
CA GLY A 245 -0.01 -24.69 15.64
C GLY A 245 0.14 -23.17 15.60
N GLU A 246 1.23 -22.60 16.14
CA GLU A 246 1.50 -21.17 15.99
C GLU A 246 1.75 -20.83 14.50
N PRO A 247 0.82 -20.15 13.81
CA PRO A 247 0.92 -19.92 12.36
C PRO A 247 1.97 -18.85 12.03
N PHE A 248 2.53 -18.18 13.04
CA PHE A 248 3.51 -17.12 12.87
C PHE A 248 4.86 -17.64 12.35
N TRP A 249 5.27 -18.87 12.67
CA TRP A 249 6.62 -19.32 12.36
C TRP A 249 6.71 -19.97 10.97
N THR A 250 7.50 -19.36 10.10
CA THR A 250 7.89 -19.87 8.77
C THR A 250 9.40 -20.14 8.73
N PRO A 251 9.91 -20.93 7.76
CA PRO A 251 11.36 -21.17 7.63
C PRO A 251 12.20 -19.89 7.64
N ASP A 252 11.79 -18.88 6.87
CA ASP A 252 12.51 -17.59 6.81
C ASP A 252 12.52 -16.84 8.13
N ARG A 253 11.41 -16.91 8.89
CA ARG A 253 11.27 -16.27 10.21
C ARG A 253 12.15 -16.96 11.25
N VAL A 254 12.24 -18.29 11.20
CA VAL A 254 13.12 -19.06 12.09
C VAL A 254 14.58 -18.73 11.79
N GLU A 255 14.98 -18.71 10.52
CA GLU A 255 16.35 -18.36 10.13
C GLU A 255 16.71 -16.93 10.55
N TYR A 256 15.77 -16.00 10.42
CA TYR A 256 15.94 -14.62 10.85
C TYR A 256 16.03 -14.45 12.37
N ASP A 257 15.28 -15.21 13.17
CA ASP A 257 15.35 -15.14 14.65
C ASP A 257 16.63 -15.80 15.19
N ILE A 258 17.18 -16.81 14.48
CA ILE A 258 18.38 -17.55 14.90
C ILE A 258 19.68 -16.81 14.55
N ASP A 259 19.78 -16.24 13.36
CA ASP A 259 21.00 -15.57 12.91
C ASP A 259 21.00 -14.08 13.35
N PRO A 260 21.86 -13.67 14.30
CA PRO A 260 21.92 -12.29 14.79
C PRO A 260 22.47 -11.30 13.75
N GLU A 261 23.18 -11.75 12.72
CA GLU A 261 23.73 -10.88 11.68
C GLU A 261 22.79 -10.75 10.47
N LYS A 262 21.82 -11.65 10.34
CA LYS A 262 20.80 -11.59 9.30
C LYS A 262 19.91 -10.37 9.51
N SER A 263 19.96 -9.46 8.54
CA SER A 263 19.11 -8.28 8.47
C SER A 263 18.08 -8.42 7.36
N THR A 264 16.86 -7.94 7.61
CA THR A 264 15.81 -7.84 6.59
C THR A 264 15.70 -6.42 6.04
N CYS A 265 16.16 -5.42 6.80
CA CYS A 265 16.11 -4.03 6.41
C CYS A 265 17.14 -3.70 5.30
N CYS A 266 16.85 -2.66 4.51
CA CYS A 266 17.80 -2.11 3.53
C CYS A 266 19.13 -1.68 4.18
N GLU A 267 20.18 -1.49 3.37
CA GLU A 267 21.51 -1.07 3.83
C GLU A 267 21.52 0.19 4.71
N HIS A 268 20.56 1.10 4.50
CA HIS A 268 20.41 2.33 5.28
C HIS A 268 19.89 2.09 6.71
N LEU A 269 19.05 1.05 6.90
CA LEU A 269 18.38 0.75 8.18
C LEU A 269 18.95 -0.51 8.85
N ALA A 270 19.67 -1.36 8.11
CA ALA A 270 20.38 -2.54 8.62
C ALA A 270 21.34 -2.23 9.79
N PRO A 271 22.09 -1.10 9.82
CA PRO A 271 22.95 -0.79 10.96
C PRO A 271 22.16 -0.65 12.28
N LEU A 272 20.97 -0.04 12.22
CA LEU A 272 20.10 0.11 13.37
C LEU A 272 19.52 -1.24 13.80
N GLU A 273 19.04 -2.04 12.84
CA GLU A 273 18.52 -3.39 13.09
C GLU A 273 19.57 -4.27 13.80
N ARG A 274 20.79 -4.34 13.26
CA ARG A 274 21.89 -5.11 13.88
C ARG A 274 22.27 -4.56 15.25
N ALA A 275 22.26 -3.24 15.44
CA ALA A 275 22.56 -2.64 16.73
C ALA A 275 21.53 -3.03 17.80
N MET A 276 20.25 -3.11 17.44
CA MET A 276 19.18 -3.61 18.31
C MET A 276 19.40 -5.08 18.66
N ARG A 277 19.71 -5.94 17.67
CA ARG A 277 20.03 -7.35 17.91
C ARG A 277 21.20 -7.55 18.86
N ARG A 278 22.30 -6.82 18.65
CA ARG A 278 23.50 -6.88 19.52
C ARG A 278 23.21 -6.39 20.94
N ALA A 279 22.25 -5.50 21.11
CA ALA A 279 21.77 -5.08 22.42
C ALA A 279 20.80 -6.10 23.07
N GLY A 280 20.58 -7.26 22.46
CA GLY A 280 19.68 -8.29 22.96
C GLY A 280 18.19 -8.00 22.69
N VAL A 281 17.88 -6.98 21.87
CA VAL A 281 16.50 -6.70 21.48
C VAL A 281 16.02 -7.79 20.54
N ARG A 282 14.96 -8.50 20.93
CA ARG A 282 14.35 -9.53 20.08
C ARG A 282 13.56 -8.87 18.96
N LEU A 283 14.00 -9.10 17.72
CA LEU A 283 13.34 -8.64 16.51
C LEU A 283 12.58 -9.78 15.85
N ARG A 284 11.36 -9.50 15.38
CA ARG A 284 10.51 -10.42 14.64
C ARG A 284 10.39 -9.99 13.19
N LEU A 285 10.52 -10.92 12.26
CA LEU A 285 10.33 -10.65 10.82
C LEU A 285 8.83 -10.54 10.49
N ASP A 286 8.36 -9.33 10.17
CA ASP A 286 6.98 -9.05 9.78
C ASP A 286 6.77 -9.11 8.25
N GLY A 287 7.86 -9.10 7.48
CA GLY A 287 7.85 -9.25 6.03
C GLY A 287 9.18 -8.84 5.42
N VAL A 288 9.31 -8.91 4.10
CA VAL A 288 10.53 -8.44 3.41
C VAL A 288 10.71 -6.94 3.66
N GLY A 289 11.90 -6.55 4.12
CA GLY A 289 12.16 -5.16 4.49
C GLY A 289 11.47 -4.70 5.76
N ARG A 290 10.87 -5.62 6.55
CA ARG A 290 10.07 -5.27 7.72
C ARG A 290 10.39 -6.12 8.95
N ALA A 291 10.76 -5.44 10.02
CA ALA A 291 10.99 -6.05 11.32
C ALA A 291 10.19 -5.33 12.41
N ASP A 292 9.82 -6.07 13.45
CA ASP A 292 9.09 -5.58 14.61
C ASP A 292 9.89 -5.87 15.89
N ALA A 293 10.04 -4.87 16.76
CA ALA A 293 10.70 -4.99 18.06
C ALA A 293 9.80 -4.49 19.17
N VAL A 294 9.75 -5.25 20.26
CA VAL A 294 9.06 -4.86 21.49
C VAL A 294 10.05 -4.12 22.39
N VAL A 295 10.30 -2.87 22.02
CA VAL A 295 11.30 -2.01 22.69
C VAL A 295 10.85 -0.56 22.60
N SER A 296 11.11 0.20 23.66
CA SER A 296 10.96 1.65 23.68
C SER A 296 12.15 2.28 22.96
N THR A 297 11.91 3.28 22.10
CA THR A 297 12.99 4.00 21.43
C THR A 297 12.84 5.51 21.56
N ASP A 298 13.98 6.20 21.65
CA ASP A 298 14.07 7.66 21.60
C ASP A 298 14.82 8.08 20.32
N GLU A 299 14.18 8.91 19.49
CA GLU A 299 14.75 9.33 18.21
C GLU A 299 16.09 10.03 18.39
N ALA A 300 16.16 10.95 19.35
CA ALA A 300 17.34 11.77 19.57
C ALA A 300 18.54 10.91 20.02
N ALA A 301 18.32 9.99 20.96
CA ALA A 301 19.34 9.08 21.45
C ALA A 301 19.84 8.11 20.37
N VAL A 302 18.94 7.59 19.54
CA VAL A 302 19.33 6.74 18.39
C VAL A 302 20.15 7.54 17.39
N ARG A 303 19.71 8.74 16.98
CA ARG A 303 20.46 9.56 16.02
C ARG A 303 21.81 10.05 16.56
N ALA A 304 21.92 10.26 17.87
CA ALA A 304 23.17 10.63 18.51
C ALA A 304 24.20 9.49 18.47
N ARG A 305 23.74 8.23 18.59
CA ARG A 305 24.62 7.06 18.66
C ARG A 305 24.91 6.42 17.30
N TRP A 306 23.97 6.53 16.34
CA TRP A 306 24.12 5.97 15.00
C TRP A 306 23.93 7.06 13.94
N PRO A 307 24.93 7.29 13.07
CA PRO A 307 24.83 8.27 11.99
C PRO A 307 23.94 7.74 10.86
N LEU A 308 22.62 7.79 11.08
CA LEU A 308 21.63 7.34 10.11
C LEU A 308 21.56 8.33 8.94
N PRO A 309 21.43 7.85 7.69
CA PRO A 309 21.30 8.71 6.52
C PRO A 309 20.00 9.53 6.61
N ARG A 310 19.95 10.65 5.88
CA ARG A 310 18.77 11.55 5.87
C ARG A 310 17.50 10.88 5.38
N SER A 311 17.62 9.81 4.60
CA SER A 311 16.49 9.00 4.13
C SER A 311 15.86 8.17 5.25
N VAL A 312 16.55 7.92 6.36
CA VAL A 312 15.98 7.22 7.53
C VAL A 312 15.29 8.21 8.45
N CYS A 313 13.98 8.02 8.55
CA CYS A 313 13.05 8.85 9.32
C CYS A 313 12.47 8.05 10.50
N TYR A 314 12.19 8.77 11.58
CA TYR A 314 11.38 8.27 12.69
C TYR A 314 9.98 8.87 12.60
N GLU A 315 8.96 8.06 12.89
CA GLU A 315 7.57 8.53 12.91
C GLU A 315 6.81 7.81 14.03
N GLU A 316 6.20 8.59 14.93
CA GLU A 316 5.21 8.09 15.87
C GLU A 316 3.83 8.16 15.21
N ARG A 317 3.16 7.00 15.12
CA ARG A 317 1.81 6.91 14.55
C ARG A 317 0.81 6.63 15.64
N ILE A 318 -0.12 7.57 15.79
CA ILE A 318 -1.40 7.31 16.46
C ILE A 318 -2.23 6.50 15.45
N ALA A 319 -2.36 5.20 15.68
CA ALA A 319 -3.20 4.36 14.85
C ALA A 319 -4.65 4.77 15.09
N ARG A 320 -5.24 5.57 14.17
CA ARG A 320 -6.60 6.11 14.30
C ARG A 320 -7.70 5.05 14.45
N GLU A 321 -7.41 3.80 14.07
CA GLU A 321 -8.32 2.66 14.18
C GLU A 321 -8.19 1.89 15.51
N ARG A 322 -7.24 2.29 16.36
CA ARG A 322 -7.01 1.70 17.68
C ARG A 322 -7.67 2.54 18.78
N SER A 323 -7.91 1.93 19.95
CA SER A 323 -8.45 2.68 21.11
C SER A 323 -7.52 3.84 21.44
N VAL A 324 -8.05 4.90 22.05
CA VAL A 324 -7.23 5.97 22.64
C VAL A 324 -6.26 5.39 23.69
N ASP A 325 -6.60 4.23 24.26
CA ASP A 325 -5.79 3.52 25.26
C ASP A 325 -4.70 2.63 24.64
N ASP A 326 -4.69 2.42 23.31
CA ASP A 326 -3.63 1.66 22.67
C ASP A 326 -2.35 2.52 22.60
N PRO A 327 -1.19 2.00 23.02
CA PRO A 327 0.05 2.74 22.95
C PRO A 327 0.39 3.10 21.48
N PRO A 328 0.82 4.35 21.20
CA PRO A 328 1.26 4.77 19.89
C PRO A 328 2.41 3.87 19.41
N VAL A 329 2.27 3.43 18.17
CA VAL A 329 3.29 2.62 17.51
C VAL A 329 4.28 3.57 16.88
N ALA A 330 5.56 3.37 17.18
CA ALA A 330 6.63 4.11 16.56
C ALA A 330 7.25 3.28 15.44
N ARG A 331 7.86 3.93 14.45
CA ARG A 331 8.61 3.24 13.42
C ARG A 331 9.81 4.03 12.96
N TRP A 332 10.89 3.33 12.68
CA TRP A 332 11.96 3.81 11.83
C TRP A 332 11.70 3.33 10.41
N PHE A 333 11.82 4.19 9.42
CA PHE A 333 11.65 3.81 8.03
C PHE A 333 12.63 4.53 7.12
N CYS A 334 13.06 3.86 6.06
CA CYS A 334 13.86 4.46 4.99
C CYS A 334 12.92 4.98 3.89
N ALA A 335 12.95 6.27 3.59
CA ALA A 335 12.13 6.90 2.56
C ALA A 335 12.50 6.42 1.14
N ASP A 336 13.78 6.09 0.92
CA ASP A 336 14.28 5.67 -0.41
C ASP A 336 13.93 4.20 -0.69
N CYS A 337 14.19 3.32 0.28
CA CYS A 337 14.05 1.86 0.11
C CYS A 337 12.72 1.29 0.65
N GLN A 338 11.95 2.10 1.39
CA GLN A 338 10.69 1.71 2.02
C GLN A 338 10.79 0.58 3.06
N SER A 339 11.99 0.23 3.54
CA SER A 339 12.15 -0.67 4.69
C SER A 339 11.62 -0.02 5.97
N VAL A 340 11.04 -0.84 6.86
CA VAL A 340 10.38 -0.38 8.08
C VAL A 340 10.81 -1.25 9.27
N LEU A 341 11.16 -0.60 10.36
CA LEU A 341 11.44 -1.21 11.65
C LEU A 341 10.43 -0.67 12.65
N CYS A 342 9.41 -1.46 12.95
CA CYS A 342 8.37 -1.13 13.92
C CYS A 342 8.91 -1.31 15.34
N VAL A 343 8.63 -0.33 16.18
CA VAL A 343 9.08 -0.24 17.58
C VAL A 343 7.96 0.34 18.44
N ARG A 344 8.08 0.27 19.76
CA ARG A 344 7.12 0.91 20.67
C ARG A 344 7.62 2.32 21.01
N SER A 345 6.70 3.28 21.11
CA SER A 345 7.08 4.62 21.56
C SER A 345 7.50 4.57 23.02
N ALA A 346 8.53 5.34 23.38
CA ALA A 346 9.01 5.44 24.76
C ALA A 346 8.00 6.04 25.73
N ARG A 347 6.97 6.73 25.22
CA ARG A 347 6.03 7.50 26.04
C ARG A 347 4.97 6.65 26.74
N THR A 348 4.81 5.37 26.40
CA THR A 348 3.54 4.68 26.67
C THR A 348 3.60 3.36 27.41
N GLU A 349 4.75 2.72 27.57
CA GLU A 349 4.82 1.50 28.37
C GLU A 349 6.00 1.56 29.34
N ALA A 350 5.68 1.84 30.61
CA ALA A 350 6.61 1.64 31.70
C ALA A 350 6.99 0.15 31.77
N GLY A 351 8.29 -0.14 31.72
CA GLY A 351 8.82 -1.51 31.83
C GLY A 351 9.27 -2.15 30.51
N LEU A 352 9.04 -1.51 29.36
CA LEU A 352 9.72 -1.94 28.13
C LEU A 352 11.22 -1.67 28.23
N PRO A 353 12.08 -2.56 27.71
CA PRO A 353 13.50 -2.24 27.57
C PRO A 353 13.64 -0.99 26.68
N ALA A 354 14.50 -0.07 27.08
CA ALA A 354 14.81 1.13 26.30
C ALA A 354 15.96 0.85 25.32
N PHE A 355 15.84 1.38 24.10
CA PHE A 355 16.89 1.35 23.09
C PHE A 355 17.14 2.75 22.51
N PRO A 356 18.40 3.25 22.55
CA PRO A 356 19.59 2.61 23.10
C PRO A 356 19.51 2.35 24.62
N PRO A 357 20.18 1.32 25.16
CA PRO A 357 20.29 1.16 26.60
C PRO A 357 20.97 2.39 27.20
N ALA A 358 20.49 2.84 28.36
CA ALA A 358 21.11 3.93 29.11
C ALA A 358 22.60 3.64 29.29
N VAL A 359 23.45 4.62 29.02
CA VAL A 359 24.89 4.48 29.26
C VAL A 359 25.05 4.36 30.77
N ALA A 360 25.47 3.20 31.25
CA ALA A 360 25.74 2.99 32.67
C ALA A 360 26.77 4.04 33.14
N GLY A 361 26.31 5.06 33.85
CA GLY A 361 27.14 6.21 34.27
C GLY A 361 26.57 7.59 33.95
N SER A 362 25.54 7.73 33.12
CA SER A 362 24.78 8.98 33.05
C SER A 362 23.83 9.04 34.25
N ALA A 363 24.28 9.65 35.35
CA ALA A 363 23.41 9.98 36.47
C ALA A 363 22.21 10.79 35.94
N PRO A 364 20.98 10.54 36.42
CA PRO A 364 19.84 11.37 36.06
C PRO A 364 20.18 12.82 36.39
N ILE A 365 20.06 13.69 35.40
CA ILE A 365 20.07 15.13 35.63
C ILE A 365 18.74 15.42 36.30
N GLU A 366 18.75 15.59 37.63
CA GLU A 366 17.60 16.06 38.41
C GLU A 366 17.21 17.50 38.03
#